data_AF-H0UJL3-F1
#
_entry.id   AF-H0UJL3-F1
#
_cell.length_a   1.000
_cell.length_b   1.000
_cell.length_c   1.000
_cell.angle_alpha   90.00
_cell.angle_beta   90.00
_cell.angle_gamma   90.00
#
_symmetry.space_group_name_H-M   'P 1'
#
loop_
_entity.id
_entity.type
_entity.pdbx_description
1 polymer ?
#
loop_
_entity_poly.entity_id
_entity_poly.type
_entity_poly.pdbx_seq_one_letter_code
_entity_poly.pdbx_strand_id
1 'polypeptide(L)'
;MKFRSLLCSVALGLFAFGGIAAAQDKAEITGLKDWAGEYVSAQTFWTDARTEDFFKAVVEEGEKQGKPATVDQVKQKMSDMYHSGYQAAVVDENGITFESKDGKSVRVDYEFKGAVKDADGEDWYSFEAKGTPEDSQLTHLVLIPLHGDPQHFHFRYGEVSAEDLLTKPEYHGWWGTFVHKGLTYEKYMEKMKPATFVKYVL
;
A
#
# COMPACT_ATOMS: atom_id res chain seq x y z
N MET A 1 -23.51 -34.47 69.73
CA MET A 1 -22.46 -33.44 69.91
C MET A 1 -23.07 -32.07 69.60
N LYS A 2 -23.09 -31.19 70.61
CA LYS A 2 -23.35 -29.73 70.73
C LYS A 2 -23.96 -28.88 69.58
N PHE A 3 -24.98 -28.10 70.00
CA PHE A 3 -25.56 -26.83 69.52
C PHE A 3 -24.58 -25.72 69.03
N ARG A 4 -25.07 -24.84 68.13
CA ARG A 4 -25.14 -23.34 68.17
C ARG A 4 -25.28 -22.80 66.72
N SER A 5 -26.39 -22.17 66.33
CA SER A 5 -26.77 -20.74 66.50
C SER A 5 -25.89 -19.73 65.73
N LEU A 6 -26.54 -18.89 64.92
CA LEU A 6 -26.50 -17.41 64.93
C LEU A 6 -26.15 -16.68 63.61
N LEU A 7 -27.13 -15.86 63.18
CA LEU A 7 -27.12 -14.53 62.53
C LEU A 7 -26.27 -14.17 61.28
N CYS A 8 -26.99 -13.51 60.36
CA CYS A 8 -26.67 -12.28 59.61
C CYS A 8 -25.21 -11.93 59.32
N SER A 9 -24.91 -11.71 58.04
CA SER A 9 -24.44 -10.38 57.56
C SER A 9 -24.58 -10.27 56.04
N VAL A 10 -25.17 -9.13 55.64
CA VAL A 10 -25.21 -8.60 54.28
C VAL A 10 -23.80 -8.24 53.82
N ALA A 11 -23.45 -8.61 52.60
CA ALA A 11 -22.41 -7.93 51.83
C ALA A 11 -22.90 -7.80 50.37
N LEU A 12 -23.50 -6.64 50.08
CA LEU A 12 -23.73 -6.17 48.71
C LEU A 12 -22.34 -5.89 48.10
N GLY A 13 -21.87 -6.77 47.22
CA GLY A 13 -20.73 -6.49 46.35
C GLY A 13 -21.23 -5.95 45.01
N LEU A 14 -21.28 -4.62 44.87
CA LEU A 14 -21.36 -3.97 43.57
C LEU A 14 -20.09 -4.32 42.77
N PHE A 15 -20.17 -5.25 41.83
CA PHE A 15 -19.18 -5.37 40.77
C PHE A 15 -19.60 -4.48 39.61
N ALA A 16 -19.06 -3.26 39.62
CA ALA A 16 -18.96 -2.45 38.42
C ALA A 16 -17.96 -3.14 37.47
N PHE A 17 -18.45 -3.98 36.56
CA PHE A 17 -17.68 -4.35 35.38
C PHE A 17 -17.74 -3.18 34.40
N GLY A 18 -16.74 -2.31 34.51
CA GLY A 18 -16.41 -1.34 33.49
C GLY A 18 -16.24 -2.07 32.15
N GLY A 19 -16.93 -1.57 31.14
CA GLY A 19 -16.74 -2.00 29.77
C GLY A 19 -15.30 -1.77 29.37
N ILE A 20 -14.53 -2.84 29.21
CA ILE A 20 -13.30 -2.82 28.46
C ILE A 20 -13.73 -2.74 27.00
N ALA A 21 -13.63 -1.55 26.41
CA ALA A 21 -13.52 -1.44 24.97
C ALA A 21 -12.27 -2.22 24.57
N ALA A 22 -12.46 -3.41 23.99
CA ALA A 22 -11.36 -4.14 23.38
C ALA A 22 -10.83 -3.26 22.23
N ALA A 23 -9.59 -2.80 22.38
CA ALA A 23 -8.83 -2.32 21.25
C ALA A 23 -8.83 -3.44 20.21
N GLN A 24 -9.34 -3.18 19.00
CA GLN A 24 -9.16 -4.11 17.90
C GLN A 24 -7.66 -4.12 17.57
N ASP A 25 -6.96 -5.14 18.05
CA ASP A 25 -5.60 -5.43 17.60
C ASP A 25 -5.66 -5.56 16.07
N LYS A 26 -4.87 -4.73 15.37
CA LYS A 26 -4.65 -4.91 13.93
C LYS A 26 -4.12 -6.32 13.76
N ALA A 27 -4.78 -7.12 12.92
CA ALA A 27 -4.33 -8.47 12.64
C ALA A 27 -2.86 -8.46 12.23
N GLU A 28 -2.07 -9.37 12.82
CA GLU A 28 -0.65 -9.48 12.53
C GLU A 28 -0.45 -9.97 11.10
N ILE A 29 0.30 -9.20 10.31
CA ILE A 29 0.70 -9.59 8.96
C ILE A 29 1.85 -10.59 9.08
N THR A 30 1.65 -11.74 8.47
CA THR A 30 2.57 -12.89 8.54
C THR A 30 2.97 -13.43 7.16
N GLY A 31 2.40 -12.87 6.09
CA GLY A 31 2.62 -13.33 4.71
C GLY A 31 1.77 -12.58 3.70
N LEU A 32 1.76 -13.05 2.44
CA LEU A 32 1.07 -12.38 1.32
C LEU A 32 -0.44 -12.55 1.29
N LYS A 33 -1.01 -13.41 2.14
CA LYS A 33 -2.46 -13.68 2.20
C LYS A 33 -3.31 -12.40 2.31
N ASP A 34 -2.80 -11.37 2.98
CA ASP A 34 -3.52 -10.12 3.22
C ASP A 34 -3.54 -9.20 1.97
N TRP A 35 -2.80 -9.57 0.92
CA TRP A 35 -2.79 -8.95 -0.41
C TRP A 35 -3.39 -9.85 -1.50
N ALA A 36 -3.96 -11.01 -1.17
CA ALA A 36 -4.45 -11.95 -2.17
C ALA A 36 -5.48 -11.30 -3.12
N GLY A 37 -5.31 -11.49 -4.42
CA GLY A 37 -6.18 -10.87 -5.44
C GLY A 37 -5.52 -10.71 -6.81
N GLU A 38 -6.27 -10.11 -7.73
CA GLU A 38 -5.79 -9.73 -9.06
C GLU A 38 -5.74 -8.21 -9.16
N TYR A 39 -4.67 -7.67 -9.74
CA TYR A 39 -4.39 -6.24 -9.73
C TYR A 39 -3.91 -5.73 -11.08
N VAL A 40 -4.11 -4.43 -11.31
CA VAL A 40 -3.55 -3.65 -12.43
C VAL A 40 -2.75 -2.47 -11.89
N SER A 41 -1.65 -2.12 -12.55
CA SER A 41 -0.80 -1.02 -12.15
C SER A 41 -1.54 0.30 -12.30
N ALA A 42 -1.47 1.16 -11.28
CA ALA A 42 -2.06 2.49 -11.31
C ALA A 42 -1.45 3.36 -12.44
N GLN A 43 -0.23 3.04 -12.87
CA GLN A 43 0.43 3.68 -14.01
C GLN A 43 -0.47 3.67 -15.26
N THR A 44 -1.26 2.60 -15.47
CA THR A 44 -2.13 2.47 -16.64
C THR A 44 -3.15 3.60 -16.74
N PHE A 45 -3.71 4.07 -15.62
CA PHE A 45 -4.63 5.21 -15.59
C PHE A 45 -3.89 6.53 -15.83
N TRP A 46 -2.70 6.69 -15.26
CA TRP A 46 -1.92 7.92 -15.41
C TRP A 46 -1.35 8.13 -16.81
N THR A 47 -1.15 7.04 -17.57
CA THR A 47 -0.73 7.09 -18.97
C THR A 47 -1.89 7.13 -19.97
N ASP A 48 -3.14 7.02 -19.51
CA ASP A 48 -4.31 7.13 -20.38
C ASP A 48 -4.42 8.57 -20.92
N ALA A 49 -4.69 8.71 -22.22
CA ALA A 49 -4.82 10.01 -22.88
C ALA A 49 -5.95 10.86 -22.28
N ARG A 50 -6.95 10.23 -21.66
CA ARG A 50 -8.07 10.90 -20.98
C ARG A 50 -7.63 11.65 -19.72
N THR A 51 -6.43 11.39 -19.19
CA THR A 51 -5.92 11.98 -17.94
C THR A 51 -5.33 13.38 -18.15
N GLU A 52 -5.16 13.82 -19.39
CA GLU A 52 -4.55 15.11 -19.73
C GLU A 52 -5.23 16.30 -19.02
N ASP A 53 -6.56 16.33 -18.97
CA ASP A 53 -7.30 17.41 -18.32
C ASP A 53 -7.14 17.41 -16.79
N PHE A 54 -6.89 16.24 -16.19
CA PHE A 54 -6.55 16.16 -14.77
C PHE A 54 -5.21 16.84 -14.50
N PHE A 55 -4.19 16.63 -15.34
CA PHE A 55 -2.89 17.27 -15.16
C PHE A 55 -2.94 18.79 -15.35
N LYS A 56 -3.75 19.29 -16.29
CA LYS A 56 -4.02 20.73 -16.42
C LYS A 56 -4.64 21.28 -15.13
N ALA A 57 -5.62 20.59 -14.56
CA ALA A 57 -6.25 21.00 -13.31
C ALA A 57 -5.25 21.00 -12.14
N VAL A 58 -4.29 20.06 -12.09
CA VAL A 58 -3.22 20.07 -11.07
C VAL A 58 -2.34 21.31 -11.21
N VAL A 59 -1.97 21.69 -12.42
CA VAL A 59 -1.20 22.92 -12.68
C VAL A 59 -1.98 24.15 -12.21
N GLU A 60 -3.26 24.27 -12.58
CA GLU A 60 -4.11 25.38 -12.16
C GLU A 60 -4.23 25.47 -10.63
N GLU A 61 -4.36 24.34 -9.93
CA GLU A 61 -4.38 24.31 -8.47
C GLU A 61 -3.01 24.67 -7.86
N GLY A 62 -1.92 24.28 -8.52
CA GLY A 62 -0.55 24.65 -8.13
C GLY A 62 -0.31 26.15 -8.25
N GLU A 63 -0.75 26.79 -9.34
CA GLU A 63 -0.66 28.24 -9.54
C GLU A 63 -1.38 29.02 -8.44
N LYS A 64 -2.59 28.58 -8.05
CA LYS A 64 -3.35 29.17 -6.92
C LYS A 64 -2.59 29.07 -5.58
N GLN A 65 -1.73 28.08 -5.44
CA GLN A 65 -0.89 27.85 -4.25
C GLN A 65 0.52 28.45 -4.38
N GLY A 66 0.83 29.19 -5.45
CA GLY A 66 2.15 29.77 -5.67
C GLY A 66 3.23 28.77 -6.09
N LYS A 67 2.83 27.60 -6.61
CA LYS A 67 3.70 26.52 -7.11
C LYS A 67 3.51 26.32 -8.62
N PRO A 68 3.99 27.25 -9.47
CA PRO A 68 3.80 27.15 -10.92
C PRO A 68 4.60 25.99 -11.49
N ALA A 69 4.00 25.28 -12.45
CA ALA A 69 4.63 24.17 -13.18
C ALA A 69 3.97 23.98 -14.54
N THR A 70 4.59 23.20 -15.42
CA THR A 70 3.99 22.80 -16.69
C THR A 70 3.29 21.46 -16.57
N VAL A 71 2.36 21.18 -17.49
CA VAL A 71 1.69 19.86 -17.58
C VAL A 71 2.71 18.74 -17.76
N ASP A 72 3.75 18.95 -18.57
CA ASP A 72 4.81 17.96 -18.79
C ASP A 72 5.61 17.68 -17.51
N GLN A 73 5.88 18.69 -16.69
CA GLN A 73 6.53 18.50 -15.39
C GLN A 73 5.67 17.64 -14.45
N VAL A 74 4.37 17.91 -14.40
CA VAL A 74 3.41 17.10 -13.62
C VAL A 74 3.38 15.66 -14.13
N LYS A 75 3.30 15.45 -15.45
CA LYS A 75 3.29 14.13 -16.08
C LYS A 75 4.57 13.35 -15.79
N GLN A 76 5.72 13.99 -15.88
CA GLN A 76 6.99 13.35 -15.55
C GLN A 76 7.01 12.94 -14.08
N LYS A 77 6.60 13.82 -13.16
CA LYS A 77 6.56 13.49 -11.73
C LYS A 77 5.58 12.38 -11.39
N MET A 78 4.42 12.36 -12.02
CA MET A 78 3.46 11.25 -11.90
C MET A 78 4.02 9.94 -12.44
N SER A 79 4.74 10.00 -13.57
CA SER A 79 5.42 8.84 -14.13
C SER A 79 6.50 8.32 -13.19
N ASP A 80 7.40 9.19 -12.70
CA ASP A 80 8.45 8.82 -11.75
C ASP A 80 7.86 8.23 -10.45
N MET A 81 6.74 8.78 -9.99
CA MET A 81 6.06 8.33 -8.79
C MET A 81 5.45 6.93 -8.94
N TYR A 82 4.71 6.68 -10.01
CA TYR A 82 3.92 5.45 -10.17
C TYR A 82 4.53 4.43 -11.12
N HIS A 83 5.77 4.64 -11.60
CA HIS A 83 6.37 3.74 -12.58
C HIS A 83 6.40 2.29 -12.09
N SER A 84 6.14 1.36 -13.00
CA SER A 84 6.36 -0.06 -12.78
C SER A 84 6.76 -0.73 -14.10
N GLY A 85 7.65 -1.72 -14.00
CA GLY A 85 7.93 -2.65 -15.10
C GLY A 85 6.74 -3.56 -15.42
N TYR A 86 5.76 -3.63 -14.52
CA TYR A 86 4.65 -4.58 -14.53
C TYR A 86 3.31 -3.86 -14.66
N GLN A 87 2.46 -4.35 -15.56
CA GLN A 87 1.13 -3.79 -15.80
C GLN A 87 0.04 -4.46 -14.97
N ALA A 88 0.27 -5.70 -14.53
CA ALA A 88 -0.66 -6.46 -13.72
C ALA A 88 0.07 -7.40 -12.76
N ALA A 89 -0.65 -7.85 -11.74
CA ALA A 89 -0.17 -8.84 -10.79
C ALA A 89 -1.31 -9.74 -10.31
N VAL A 90 -1.00 -11.01 -10.04
CA VAL A 90 -1.86 -11.93 -9.30
C VAL A 90 -1.13 -12.35 -8.05
N VAL A 91 -1.71 -12.07 -6.89
CA VAL A 91 -1.14 -12.35 -5.57
C VAL A 91 -1.91 -13.50 -4.92
N ASP A 92 -1.17 -14.47 -4.41
CA ASP A 92 -1.70 -15.55 -3.57
C ASP A 92 -0.92 -15.63 -2.25
N GLU A 93 -1.19 -16.64 -1.43
CA GLU A 93 -0.56 -16.79 -0.12
C GLU A 93 0.97 -17.00 -0.18
N ASN A 94 1.48 -17.52 -1.31
CA ASN A 94 2.87 -17.94 -1.46
C ASN A 94 3.71 -16.93 -2.24
N GLY A 95 3.11 -16.11 -3.09
CA GLY A 95 3.86 -15.28 -4.02
C GLY A 95 3.02 -14.43 -4.95
N ILE A 96 3.70 -13.89 -5.96
CA ILE A 96 3.12 -12.97 -6.95
C ILE A 96 3.50 -13.41 -8.36
N THR A 97 2.51 -13.48 -9.25
CA THR A 97 2.70 -13.56 -10.69
C THR A 97 2.59 -12.16 -11.27
N PHE A 98 3.69 -11.60 -11.75
CA PHE A 98 3.71 -10.29 -12.39
C PHE A 98 3.59 -10.43 -13.90
N GLU A 99 2.89 -9.51 -14.54
CA GLU A 99 2.79 -9.41 -16.00
C GLU A 99 3.41 -8.11 -16.48
N SER A 100 4.40 -8.19 -17.36
CA SER A 100 5.04 -7.03 -17.98
C SER A 100 4.21 -6.47 -19.13
N LYS A 101 4.56 -5.27 -19.60
CA LYS A 101 3.83 -4.56 -20.66
C LYS A 101 3.79 -5.29 -22.01
N ASP A 102 4.75 -6.18 -22.26
CA ASP A 102 4.81 -7.04 -23.45
C ASP A 102 4.01 -8.34 -23.31
N GLY A 103 3.31 -8.53 -22.18
CA GLY A 103 2.49 -9.71 -21.91
C GLY A 103 3.25 -10.92 -21.39
N LYS A 104 4.55 -10.80 -21.09
CA LYS A 104 5.30 -11.86 -20.41
C LYS A 104 4.89 -11.92 -18.94
N SER A 105 4.70 -13.13 -18.41
CA SER A 105 4.44 -13.35 -16.99
C SER A 105 5.64 -13.99 -16.30
N VAL A 106 5.97 -13.49 -15.10
CA VAL A 106 6.99 -14.06 -14.21
C VAL A 106 6.37 -14.34 -12.84
N ARG A 107 6.55 -15.56 -12.34
CA ARG A 107 6.11 -15.97 -11.01
C ARG A 107 7.28 -15.92 -10.05
N VAL A 108 7.08 -15.31 -8.89
CA VAL A 108 8.03 -15.34 -7.77
C VAL A 108 7.30 -15.74 -6.49
N ASP A 109 7.77 -16.81 -5.86
CA ASP A 109 7.36 -17.17 -4.51
C ASP A 109 8.20 -16.39 -3.51
N TYR A 110 7.57 -15.91 -2.45
CA TYR A 110 8.20 -15.04 -1.47
C TYR A 110 8.17 -15.64 -0.06
N GLU A 111 9.18 -15.30 0.73
CA GLU A 111 9.23 -15.52 2.17
C GLU A 111 9.08 -14.16 2.88
N PHE A 112 8.20 -14.08 3.86
CA PHE A 112 8.01 -12.88 4.67
C PHE A 112 9.21 -12.68 5.61
N LYS A 113 9.77 -11.48 5.64
CA LYS A 113 10.96 -11.13 6.43
C LYS A 113 10.67 -10.16 7.57
N GLY A 114 9.42 -9.70 7.71
CA GLY A 114 9.00 -8.80 8.78
C GLY A 114 8.72 -7.38 8.31
N ALA A 115 8.33 -6.53 9.26
CA ALA A 115 8.13 -5.11 9.02
C ALA A 115 9.48 -4.35 8.98
N VAL A 116 9.59 -3.39 8.08
CA VAL A 116 10.71 -2.46 7.93
C VAL A 116 10.14 -1.06 7.85
N LYS A 117 10.77 -0.10 8.52
CA LYS A 117 10.31 1.29 8.53
C LYS A 117 10.98 2.07 7.41
N ASP A 118 10.23 2.95 6.77
CA ASP A 118 10.83 3.97 5.91
C ASP A 118 11.38 5.15 6.73
N ALA A 119 11.92 6.15 6.02
CA ALA A 119 12.51 7.35 6.64
C ALA A 119 11.52 8.17 7.47
N ASP A 120 10.21 8.06 7.19
CA ASP A 120 9.14 8.75 7.90
C ASP A 120 8.55 7.90 9.05
N GLY A 121 9.04 6.67 9.21
CA GLY A 121 8.64 5.73 10.26
C GLY A 121 7.41 4.89 9.93
N GLU A 122 6.92 4.95 8.68
CA GLU A 122 5.80 4.15 8.19
C GLU A 122 6.23 2.68 8.03
N ASP A 123 5.34 1.76 8.42
CA ASP A 123 5.60 0.32 8.34
C ASP A 123 5.36 -0.21 6.92
N TRP A 124 6.41 -0.75 6.33
CA TRP A 124 6.39 -1.56 5.12
C TRP A 124 6.65 -3.02 5.48
N TYR A 125 6.09 -3.94 4.71
CA TYR A 125 6.21 -5.38 4.95
C TYR A 125 7.13 -5.99 3.90
N SER A 126 8.24 -6.56 4.36
CA SER A 126 9.31 -7.05 3.50
C SER A 126 9.17 -8.53 3.16
N PHE A 127 9.53 -8.84 1.92
CA PHE A 127 9.46 -10.14 1.31
C PHE A 127 10.72 -10.38 0.49
N GLU A 128 11.24 -11.60 0.53
CA GLU A 128 12.42 -12.01 -0.23
C GLU A 128 12.06 -13.22 -1.09
N ALA A 129 12.52 -13.23 -2.35
CA ALA A 129 12.26 -14.30 -3.27
C ALA A 129 12.82 -15.63 -2.75
N LYS A 130 12.02 -16.71 -2.86
CA LYS A 130 12.48 -18.06 -2.59
C LYS A 130 13.33 -18.54 -3.75
N GLY A 131 14.64 -18.35 -3.62
CA GLY A 131 15.61 -18.65 -4.68
C GLY A 131 15.82 -17.47 -5.64
N THR A 132 16.44 -17.75 -6.79
CA THR A 132 16.76 -16.70 -7.78
C THR A 132 15.60 -16.50 -8.74
N PRO A 133 14.95 -15.32 -8.76
CA PRO A 133 13.89 -15.03 -9.72
C PRO A 133 14.45 -14.89 -11.15
N GLU A 134 13.60 -15.09 -12.15
CA GLU A 134 13.97 -14.90 -13.57
C GLU A 134 14.31 -13.44 -13.88
N ASP A 135 13.57 -12.50 -13.27
CA ASP A 135 13.94 -11.08 -13.21
C ASP A 135 14.57 -10.81 -11.85
N SER A 136 15.88 -10.51 -11.83
CA SER A 136 16.64 -10.22 -10.62
C SER A 136 16.06 -9.04 -9.83
N GLN A 137 15.38 -8.10 -10.48
CA GLN A 137 14.73 -6.98 -9.79
C GLN A 137 13.65 -7.45 -8.81
N LEU A 138 13.09 -8.64 -8.98
CA LEU A 138 12.07 -9.18 -8.08
C LEU A 138 12.63 -9.87 -6.83
N THR A 139 13.94 -9.76 -6.55
CA THR A 139 14.61 -10.41 -5.42
C THR A 139 14.06 -9.94 -4.07
N HIS A 140 13.93 -8.63 -3.88
CA HIS A 140 13.35 -8.04 -2.68
C HIS A 140 12.09 -7.25 -3.04
N LEU A 141 11.09 -7.35 -2.19
CA LEU A 141 9.79 -6.68 -2.33
C LEU A 141 9.39 -6.11 -0.98
N VAL A 142 8.91 -4.87 -0.96
CA VAL A 142 8.28 -4.25 0.20
C VAL A 142 6.89 -3.76 -0.16
N LEU A 143 5.91 -4.01 0.71
CA LEU A 143 4.50 -3.70 0.50
C LEU A 143 3.93 -2.86 1.65
N ILE A 144 3.06 -1.91 1.33
CA ILE A 144 2.13 -1.32 2.30
C ILE A 144 0.83 -2.14 2.28
N PRO A 145 0.15 -2.38 3.42
CA PRO A 145 -1.14 -3.07 3.44
C PRO A 145 -2.18 -2.41 2.54
N LEU A 146 -3.17 -3.19 2.08
CA LEU A 146 -4.29 -2.65 1.30
C LEU A 146 -4.99 -1.51 2.06
N HIS A 147 -5.14 -0.36 1.40
CA HIS A 147 -5.77 0.83 1.98
C HIS A 147 -6.43 1.71 0.91
N GLY A 148 -7.09 2.78 1.35
CA GLY A 148 -7.70 3.79 0.50
C GLY A 148 -9.03 3.36 -0.17
N ASP A 149 -9.57 4.29 -0.96
CA ASP A 149 -10.73 4.12 -1.85
C ASP A 149 -10.41 4.84 -3.18
N PRO A 150 -10.16 4.13 -4.30
CA PRO A 150 -10.28 2.67 -4.45
C PRO A 150 -9.24 1.93 -3.60
N GLN A 151 -9.56 0.70 -3.17
CA GLN A 151 -8.62 -0.10 -2.38
C GLN A 151 -7.38 -0.46 -3.25
N HIS A 152 -6.19 -0.18 -2.71
CA HIS A 152 -4.91 -0.35 -3.39
C HIS A 152 -3.79 -0.64 -2.40
N PHE A 153 -2.62 -1.00 -2.91
CA PHE A 153 -1.40 -1.07 -2.12
C PHE A 153 -0.21 -0.45 -2.86
N HIS A 154 0.73 0.07 -2.08
CA HIS A 154 2.01 0.52 -2.58
C HIS A 154 3.05 -0.58 -2.48
N PHE A 155 3.98 -0.59 -3.43
CA PHE A 155 5.06 -1.55 -3.49
C PHE A 155 6.35 -0.93 -4.03
N ARG A 156 7.48 -1.47 -3.61
CA ARG A 156 8.80 -1.26 -4.22
C ARG A 156 9.50 -2.60 -4.33
N TYR A 157 10.32 -2.75 -5.35
CA TYR A 157 11.08 -3.97 -5.59
C TYR A 157 12.47 -3.66 -6.12
N GLY A 158 13.42 -4.56 -5.92
CA GLY A 158 14.75 -4.44 -6.48
C GLY A 158 15.71 -5.55 -6.03
N GLU A 159 16.95 -5.44 -6.50
CA GLU A 159 18.08 -6.30 -6.12
C GLU A 159 18.75 -5.86 -4.82
N VAL A 160 18.39 -4.68 -4.30
CA VAL A 160 18.90 -4.16 -3.03
C VAL A 160 18.01 -4.55 -1.87
N SER A 161 18.53 -4.47 -0.65
CA SER A 161 17.78 -4.87 0.55
C SER A 161 16.45 -4.11 0.71
N ALA A 162 15.53 -4.68 1.50
CA ALA A 162 14.29 -4.00 1.84
C ALA A 162 14.51 -2.62 2.51
N GLU A 163 15.55 -2.49 3.34
CA GLU A 163 15.93 -1.21 3.94
C GLU A 163 16.41 -0.22 2.87
N ASP A 164 17.23 -0.67 1.92
CA ASP A 164 17.73 0.16 0.83
C ASP A 164 16.59 0.64 -0.08
N LEU A 165 15.60 -0.21 -0.38
CA LEU A 165 14.39 0.18 -1.12
C LEU A 165 13.58 1.29 -0.44
N LEU A 166 13.74 1.46 0.87
CA LEU A 166 13.00 2.45 1.66
C LEU A 166 13.82 3.70 1.99
N THR A 167 15.14 3.56 2.10
CA THR A 167 16.02 4.61 2.63
C THR A 167 16.90 5.27 1.57
N LYS A 168 17.23 4.58 0.47
CA LYS A 168 18.10 5.16 -0.55
C LYS A 168 17.37 6.22 -1.40
N PRO A 169 18.03 7.37 -1.69
CA PRO A 169 17.40 8.49 -2.38
C PRO A 169 16.79 8.16 -3.74
N GLU A 170 17.34 7.21 -4.49
CA GLU A 170 16.81 6.83 -5.81
C GLU A 170 15.41 6.20 -5.76
N TYR A 171 15.00 5.65 -4.62
CA TYR A 171 13.65 5.10 -4.41
C TYR A 171 12.73 6.07 -3.68
N HIS A 172 13.22 7.25 -3.28
CA HIS A 172 12.39 8.26 -2.62
C HIS A 172 11.35 8.79 -3.58
N GLY A 173 10.11 8.86 -3.13
CA GLY A 173 9.00 9.29 -3.97
C GLY A 173 8.55 8.26 -5.00
N TRP A 174 9.18 7.07 -5.06
CA TRP A 174 8.63 5.96 -5.83
C TRP A 174 7.54 5.25 -5.02
N TRP A 175 6.33 5.30 -5.55
CA TRP A 175 5.11 4.72 -4.99
C TRP A 175 4.45 3.83 -6.05
N GLY A 176 5.18 2.78 -6.48
CA GLY A 176 4.59 1.72 -7.31
C GLY A 176 3.25 1.31 -6.70
N THR A 177 2.18 1.30 -7.48
CA THR A 177 0.82 1.13 -6.95
C THR A 177 0.04 0.13 -7.77
N PHE A 178 -0.57 -0.82 -7.08
CA PHE A 178 -1.50 -1.79 -7.65
C PHE A 178 -2.91 -1.55 -7.10
N VAL A 179 -3.89 -1.52 -8.00
CA VAL A 179 -5.33 -1.43 -7.67
C VAL A 179 -6.02 -2.71 -8.12
N HIS A 180 -7.13 -3.08 -7.49
CA HIS A 180 -7.88 -4.29 -7.88
C HIS A 180 -8.26 -4.29 -9.36
N LYS A 181 -8.08 -5.44 -9.99
CA LYS A 181 -8.49 -5.69 -11.37
C LYS A 181 -10.00 -5.56 -11.51
N GLY A 182 -10.44 -4.85 -12.54
CA GLY A 182 -11.84 -4.52 -12.76
C GLY A 182 -12.22 -3.09 -12.34
N LEU A 183 -11.31 -2.35 -11.71
CA LEU A 183 -11.49 -0.91 -11.54
C LEU A 183 -11.41 -0.21 -12.90
N THR A 184 -12.49 0.50 -13.26
CA THR A 184 -12.56 1.29 -14.49
C THR A 184 -11.84 2.63 -14.33
N TYR A 185 -11.39 3.20 -15.43
CA TYR A 185 -10.80 4.53 -15.47
C TYR A 185 -11.67 5.60 -14.81
N GLU A 186 -12.97 5.61 -15.10
CA GLU A 186 -13.91 6.62 -14.60
C GLU A 186 -13.99 6.57 -13.07
N LYS A 187 -14.15 5.37 -12.50
CA LYS A 187 -14.17 5.15 -11.04
C LYS A 187 -12.83 5.48 -10.37
N TYR A 188 -11.70 5.18 -11.03
CA TYR A 188 -10.39 5.53 -10.50
C TYR A 188 -10.26 7.06 -10.42
N MET A 189 -10.53 7.76 -11.52
CA MET A 189 -10.37 9.20 -11.61
C MET A 189 -11.39 9.99 -10.79
N GLU A 190 -12.59 9.45 -10.54
CA GLU A 190 -13.59 10.07 -9.64
C GLU A 190 -13.03 10.32 -8.22
N LYS A 191 -12.09 9.48 -7.77
CA LYS A 191 -11.48 9.58 -6.44
C LYS A 191 -10.28 10.52 -6.41
N MET A 192 -9.74 10.88 -7.57
CA MET A 192 -8.54 11.71 -7.69
C MET A 192 -8.91 13.18 -7.62
N LYS A 193 -8.20 13.93 -6.76
CA LYS A 193 -8.45 15.36 -6.54
C LYS A 193 -7.21 16.16 -6.93
N PRO A 194 -7.26 17.02 -7.97
CA PRO A 194 -6.09 17.76 -8.43
C PRO A 194 -5.34 18.52 -7.31
N ALA A 195 -6.09 19.19 -6.43
CA ALA A 195 -5.52 19.92 -5.28
C ALA A 195 -4.73 19.01 -4.31
N THR A 196 -5.12 17.75 -4.16
CA THR A 196 -4.38 16.77 -3.35
C THR A 196 -3.06 16.37 -3.99
N PHE A 197 -2.99 16.36 -5.33
CA PHE A 197 -1.78 15.99 -6.07
C PHE A 197 -0.74 17.11 -6.13
N VAL A 198 -1.14 18.38 -5.97
CA VAL A 198 -0.19 19.52 -5.91
C VAL A 198 0.95 19.25 -4.94
N LYS A 199 0.68 18.78 -3.71
CA LYS A 199 1.73 18.53 -2.71
C LYS A 199 2.70 17.39 -3.06
N TYR A 200 2.30 16.50 -3.97
CA TYR A 200 3.05 15.30 -4.33
C TYR A 200 3.88 15.52 -5.60
N VAL A 201 3.42 16.36 -6.51
CA VAL A 201 4.04 16.53 -7.83
C VAL A 201 4.61 17.93 -8.07
N LEU A 202 4.28 18.92 -7.22
CA LEU A 202 4.75 20.32 -7.28
C LEU A 202 5.38 20.79 -5.95
#